data_AF-A0A927B4E5-F1
#
_entry.id   AF-A0A927B4E5-F1
#
_cell.length_a   1.000
_cell.length_b   1.000
_cell.length_c   1.000
_cell.angle_alpha   90.00
_cell.angle_beta   90.00
_cell.angle_gamma   90.00
#
_symmetry.space_group_name_H-M   'P 1'
#
loop_
_entity.id
_entity.type
_entity.pdbx_description
1 polymer ?
#
loop_
_entity_poly.entity_id
_entity_poly.type
_entity_poly.pdbx_seq_one_letter_code
_entity_poly.pdbx_strand_id
1 'polypeptide(L)' 'MAQQRSNYLVDQLLSNKLSRAEFDEFLAGLHNPDDLQIYSDALETYFNELVNDPDPPPDSDEKTEPFLNEAKTRL' A
#
# COMPACT_ATOMS: atom_id res chain seq x y z
N MET A 1 18.80 -8.15 -13.29
CA MET A 1 18.20 -9.43 -12.87
C MET A 1 17.52 -9.30 -11.50
N ALA A 2 18.24 -8.96 -10.42
CA ALA A 2 17.66 -8.78 -9.07
C ALA A 2 16.51 -7.74 -9.04
N GLN A 3 16.74 -6.53 -9.59
CA GLN A 3 15.71 -5.50 -9.71
C GLN A 3 14.39 -5.98 -10.34
N GLN A 4 14.45 -6.73 -11.44
CA GLN A 4 13.25 -7.22 -12.11
C GLN A 4 12.50 -8.23 -11.24
N ARG A 5 13.23 -9.04 -10.47
CA ARG A 5 12.62 -9.99 -9.53
C ARG A 5 11.99 -9.28 -8.35
N SER A 6 12.68 -8.32 -7.76
CA SER A 6 12.18 -7.55 -6.62
C SER A 6 10.91 -6.75 -6.98
N ASN A 7 10.91 -6.09 -8.14
CA ASN A 7 9.72 -5.38 -8.64
C ASN A 7 8.55 -6.35 -8.90
N TYR A 8 8.83 -7.54 -9.44
CA TYR A 8 7.81 -8.56 -9.67
C TYR A 8 7.17 -9.03 -8.35
N LEU A 9 7.97 -9.26 -7.31
CA LEU A 9 7.46 -9.68 -6.00
C LEU A 9 6.55 -8.62 -5.37
N VAL A 10 6.89 -7.33 -5.51
CA VAL A 10 6.04 -6.22 -5.04
C VAL A 10 4.72 -6.18 -5.81
N ASP A 11 4.76 -6.29 -7.13
CA ASP A 11 3.54 -6.28 -7.97
C ASP A 11 2.58 -7.45 -7.62
N GLN A 12 3.14 -8.66 -7.42
CA GLN A 12 2.35 -9.81 -6.99
C GLN A 12 1.81 -9.67 -5.55
N LEU A 13 2.57 -9.03 -4.65
CA LEU A 13 2.13 -8.71 -3.29
C LEU A 13 0.93 -7.77 -3.32
N LEU A 14 1.04 -6.66 -4.05
CA LEU A 14 -0.01 -5.65 -4.19
C LEU A 14 -1.26 -6.21 -4.88
N SER A 15 -1.08 -7.15 -5.82
CA SER A 15 -2.17 -7.85 -6.49
C SER A 15 -2.79 -8.99 -5.66
N ASN A 16 -2.30 -9.25 -4.44
CA ASN A 16 -2.70 -10.38 -3.59
C ASN A 16 -2.61 -11.76 -4.31
N LYS A 17 -1.59 -11.92 -5.16
CA LYS A 17 -1.32 -13.12 -5.95
C LYS A 17 0.00 -13.79 -5.61
N LEU A 18 0.74 -13.22 -4.67
CA LEU A 18 2.04 -13.72 -4.25
C LEU A 18 1.89 -15.12 -3.64
N SER A 19 2.62 -16.09 -4.19
CA SER A 19 2.64 -17.44 -3.61
C SER A 19 3.42 -17.46 -2.30
N ARG A 20 3.26 -18.53 -1.50
CA ARG A 20 3.99 -18.66 -0.24
C ARG A 20 5.51 -18.65 -0.43
N ALA A 21 6.02 -19.35 -1.44
CA ALA A 21 7.45 -19.40 -1.72
C ALA A 21 8.00 -18.02 -2.11
N GLU A 22 7.23 -17.24 -2.86
CA GLU A 22 7.59 -15.88 -3.26
C GLU A 22 7.48 -14.89 -2.11
N PHE A 23 6.55 -15.11 -1.19
CA PHE A 23 6.48 -14.34 0.05
C PHE A 23 7.69 -14.60 0.95
N ASP A 24 8.09 -15.86 1.10
CA ASP A 24 9.30 -16.22 1.86
C ASP A 24 10.56 -15.60 1.19
N GLU A 25 10.63 -15.58 -0.16
CA GLU A 25 11.69 -14.89 -0.93
C GLU A 25 11.68 -13.37 -0.70
N PHE A 26 10.50 -12.73 -0.75
CA PHE A 26 10.33 -11.32 -0.47
C PHE A 26 10.84 -10.96 0.93
N LEU A 27 10.43 -11.74 1.96
CA LEU A 27 10.87 -11.53 3.34
C LEU A 27 12.38 -11.70 3.51
N ALA A 28 12.98 -12.68 2.84
CA ALA A 28 14.43 -12.86 2.87
C ALA A 28 15.16 -11.65 2.27
N GLY A 29 14.61 -11.05 1.20
CA GLY A 29 15.15 -9.86 0.55
C GLY A 29 15.14 -8.60 1.44
N LEU A 30 14.23 -8.50 2.42
CA LEU A 30 14.21 -7.36 3.36
C LEU A 30 15.47 -7.26 4.24
N HIS A 31 16.23 -8.34 4.35
CA HIS A 31 17.51 -8.36 5.07
C HIS A 31 18.70 -7.94 4.21
N ASN A 32 18.51 -7.76 2.90
CA ASN A 32 19.54 -7.28 1.98
C ASN A 32 19.35 -5.78 1.71
N PRO A 33 20.34 -4.92 2.02
CA PRO A 33 20.21 -3.46 1.84
C PRO A 33 19.88 -3.04 0.41
N ASP A 34 20.45 -3.73 -0.59
CA ASP A 34 20.24 -3.38 -2.00
C ASP A 34 18.80 -3.71 -2.45
N ASP A 35 18.27 -4.85 -2.00
CA ASP A 35 16.89 -5.26 -2.31
C ASP A 35 15.88 -4.44 -1.51
N LEU A 36 16.23 -4.06 -0.27
CA LEU A 36 15.39 -3.24 0.60
C LEU A 36 15.07 -1.88 -0.03
N GLN A 37 16.05 -1.21 -0.63
CA GLN A 37 15.82 0.06 -1.31
C GLN A 37 14.83 -0.10 -2.47
N ILE A 38 14.98 -1.17 -3.25
CA ILE A 38 14.12 -1.46 -4.39
C ILE A 38 12.67 -1.67 -3.96
N TYR A 39 12.47 -2.45 -2.90
CA TYR A 39 11.15 -2.69 -2.33
C TYR A 39 10.54 -1.39 -1.80
N SER A 40 11.34 -0.56 -1.12
CA SER A 40 10.89 0.73 -0.61
C SER A 40 10.41 1.65 -1.73
N ASP A 41 11.21 1.81 -2.79
CA ASP A 41 10.88 2.70 -3.92
C ASP A 41 9.60 2.26 -4.64
N ALA A 42 9.43 0.96 -4.85
CA ALA A 42 8.24 0.40 -5.50
C ALA A 42 6.97 0.60 -4.66
N LEU A 43 7.04 0.35 -3.35
CA LEU A 43 5.92 0.55 -2.44
C LEU A 43 5.57 2.04 -2.28
N GLU A 44 6.58 2.91 -2.15
CA GLU A 44 6.38 4.35 -2.07
C GLU A 44 5.67 4.88 -3.33
N THR A 45 6.08 4.44 -4.51
CA THR A 45 5.40 4.80 -5.77
C THR A 45 3.93 4.40 -5.74
N TYR A 46 3.63 3.15 -5.36
CA TYR A 46 2.25 2.66 -5.27
C TYR A 46 1.40 3.45 -4.28
N PHE A 47 1.91 3.73 -3.07
CA PHE A 47 1.16 4.50 -2.08
C PHE A 47 0.95 5.96 -2.51
N ASN A 48 1.95 6.56 -3.16
CA ASN A 48 1.80 7.90 -3.73
C ASN A 48 0.75 7.93 -4.84
N GLU A 49 0.71 6.91 -5.71
CA GLU A 49 -0.35 6.77 -6.72
C GLU A 49 -1.73 6.66 -6.05
N LEU A 50 -1.87 5.82 -5.02
CA LEU A 50 -3.13 5.64 -4.29
C LEU A 50 -3.62 6.91 -3.61
N VAL A 51 -2.72 7.69 -2.99
CA VAL A 51 -3.08 8.95 -2.30
C VAL A 51 -3.49 10.04 -3.29
N ASN A 52 -2.91 10.03 -4.49
CA ASN A 52 -3.19 11.03 -5.52
C ASN A 52 -4.31 10.58 -6.48
N ASP A 53 -4.84 9.37 -6.32
CA ASP A 53 -5.97 8.88 -7.12
C ASP A 53 -7.25 9.64 -6.73
N PRO A 54 -7.90 10.36 -7.66
CA PRO A 54 -9.14 11.09 -7.38
C PRO A 54 -10.34 10.18 -7.09
N ASP A 55 -10.27 8.88 -7.43
CA ASP A 55 -11.30 7.89 -7.11
C ASP A 55 -10.73 6.84 -6.13
N PRO A 56 -10.99 6.96 -4.82
CA PRO A 56 -10.51 5.99 -3.84
C PRO A 56 -11.12 4.61 -4.07
N PRO A 57 -10.45 3.52 -3.67
CA PRO A 57 -10.97 2.17 -3.82
C PRO A 57 -12.35 2.03 -3.15
N PRO A 58 -13.26 1.23 -3.73
CA PRO A 58 -14.69 1.21 -3.40
C PRO A 58 -15.01 0.82 -1.95
N ASP A 59 -14.04 0.29 -1.20
CA ASP A 59 -14.17 -0.12 0.20
C ASP A 59 -13.71 0.97 1.20
N SER A 60 -13.38 2.19 0.73
CA SER A 60 -13.00 3.32 1.61
C SER A 60 -14.19 4.02 2.27
N ASP A 61 -15.40 3.52 2.07
CA ASP A 61 -16.64 3.99 2.71
C ASP A 61 -16.76 3.51 4.17
N GLU A 62 -15.75 3.74 5.02
CA GLU A 62 -15.99 3.84 6.45
C GLU A 62 -16.19 5.32 6.80
N LYS A 63 -17.48 5.71 6.75
CA LYS A 63 -18.04 6.99 7.17
C LYS A 63 -17.26 7.61 8.34
N THR A 64 -16.50 8.66 8.05
CA THR A 64 -16.20 9.66 9.07
C THR A 64 -17.47 10.51 9.22
N GLU A 65 -18.39 10.07 10.07
CA GLU A 65 -19.54 10.86 10.50
C GLU A 65 -19.04 12.23 11.04
N PRO A 66 -19.58 13.37 10.60
CA PRO A 66 -19.23 14.67 11.18
C PRO A 66 -19.86 14.79 12.57
N PHE A 67 -19.14 14.35 13.60
CA PHE A 67 -19.47 14.65 14.98
C PHE A 67 -19.19 16.14 15.28
N LEU A 68 -20.19 17.02 15.09
CA LEU A 68 -20.61 18.06 16.06
C LEU A 68 -21.68 19.01 15.47
N ASN A 69 -22.95 18.59 15.50
CA ASN A 69 -24.08 19.49 15.30
C ASN A 69 -24.94 19.60 16.58
N GLU A 70 -24.35 19.87 17.74
CA GLU A 70 -25.14 20.13 18.96
C GLU A 70 -24.52 21.21 19.85
N ALA A 71 -24.54 22.46 19.40
CA ALA A 71 -24.50 23.62 20.30
C ALA A 71 -25.05 24.87 19.59
N LYS A 72 -26.37 24.91 19.34
CA LYS A 72 -27.17 26.16 19.30
C LYS A 72 -28.65 25.83 19.23
N THR A 73 -29.13 25.18 20.29
CA THR A 73 -30.56 25.10 20.59
C THR A 73 -30.98 26.41 21.25
N ARG A 74 -31.81 27.17 20.52
CA ARG A 74 -32.77 28.20 20.97
C ARG A 74 -32.24 29.61 21.26
N LEU A 75 -32.52 30.52 20.31
CA LEU A 75 -33.02 31.86 20.61
C LEU A 75 -34.50 31.75 21.03
#